data_AF-A0A1H4EKW9-F1
#
_entry.id   AF-A0A1H4EKW9-F1
#
_cell.length_a   1.000
_cell.length_b   1.000
_cell.length_c   1.000
_cell.angle_alpha   90.00
_cell.angle_beta   90.00
_cell.angle_gamma   90.00
#
_symmetry.space_group_name_H-M   'P 1'
#
loop_
_entity.id
_entity.type
_entity.pdbx_description
1 polymer ?
#
loop_
_entity_poly.entity_id
_entity_poly.type
_entity_poly.pdbx_seq_one_letter_code
_entity_poly.pdbx_strand_id
1 'polypeptide(L)'
;MSGYQSDVTLERGLCVFPGYNWCGPGCSGPEAPVNGVDTCCMYHDICYQQYGPSCFCDRAFMDCLQAKINPYTLEGRHASTIYNYMKFQQLFTCLFR
;
A
#
# COMPACT_ATOMS: atom_id res chain seq x y z
N MET A 1 18.34 -37.92 -2.55
CA MET A 1 16.95 -37.96 -2.06
C MET A 1 16.69 -36.65 -1.37
N SER A 2 15.69 -35.92 -1.88
CA SER A 2 15.35 -34.53 -1.58
C SER A 2 14.93 -34.27 -0.13
N GLY A 3 15.29 -33.09 0.35
CA GLY A 3 14.78 -32.45 1.57
C GLY A 3 15.10 -30.97 1.55
N TYR A 4 14.74 -30.29 0.45
CA TYR A 4 14.83 -28.83 0.28
C TYR A 4 13.71 -28.20 1.11
N GLN A 5 14.02 -27.83 2.34
CA GLN A 5 13.16 -26.96 3.15
C GLN A 5 13.32 -25.54 2.60
N SER A 6 12.48 -25.22 1.61
CA SER A 6 12.22 -23.87 1.11
C SER A 6 12.07 -22.88 2.28
N ASP A 7 12.91 -21.85 2.36
CA ASP A 7 12.61 -20.51 1.80
C ASP A 7 11.27 -19.95 2.33
N VAL A 8 11.31 -19.01 3.31
CA VAL A 8 10.59 -17.71 3.37
C VAL A 8 10.89 -17.03 4.73
N THR A 9 12.12 -16.55 5.00
CA THR A 9 12.37 -15.66 6.18
C THR A 9 13.42 -14.56 5.96
N LEU A 10 13.66 -14.13 4.73
CA LEU A 10 14.56 -13.01 4.43
C LEU A 10 14.12 -12.46 3.06
N GLU A 11 13.19 -11.53 2.94
CA GLU A 11 13.40 -10.08 3.04
C GLU A 11 12.00 -9.44 3.13
N ARG A 12 11.40 -9.29 4.33
CA ARG A 12 10.25 -8.38 4.45
C ARG A 12 10.82 -6.98 4.27
N GLY A 13 10.52 -6.32 3.14
CA GLY A 13 10.98 -4.96 2.92
C GLY A 13 10.50 -4.06 4.05
N LEU A 14 11.20 -2.95 4.25
CA LEU A 14 11.04 -2.11 5.43
C LEU A 14 9.61 -1.52 5.48
N CYS A 15 8.70 -2.19 6.19
CA CYS A 15 7.37 -1.65 6.46
C CYS A 15 7.52 -0.39 7.33
N VAL A 16 7.51 0.78 6.67
CA VAL A 16 7.75 2.08 7.29
C VAL A 16 6.67 2.40 8.34
N PHE A 17 5.46 1.89 8.16
CA PHE A 17 4.38 2.01 9.14
C PHE A 17 4.29 0.75 10.01
N PRO A 18 4.65 0.80 11.31
CA PRO A 18 4.49 -0.35 12.19
C PRO A 18 2.99 -0.67 12.35
N GLY A 19 2.63 -1.95 12.17
CA GLY A 19 1.26 -2.45 12.36
C GLY A 19 0.38 -2.51 11.10
N TYR A 20 0.96 -2.31 9.91
CA TYR A 20 0.31 -2.47 8.61
C TYR A 20 0.96 -3.62 7.84
N ASN A 21 0.18 -4.41 7.12
CA ASN A 21 0.68 -5.56 6.35
C ASN A 21 0.92 -5.23 4.86
N TRP A 22 0.30 -4.15 4.37
CA TRP A 22 0.32 -3.76 2.96
C TRP A 22 0.78 -2.31 2.74
N CYS A 23 0.63 -1.41 3.72
CA CYS A 23 1.07 -0.03 3.53
C CYS A 23 2.58 0.14 3.72
N GLY A 24 3.34 0.15 2.61
CA GLY A 24 4.72 0.62 2.57
C GLY A 24 5.60 -0.12 1.56
N PRO A 25 6.78 0.43 1.21
CA PRO A 25 7.72 -0.24 0.33
C PRO A 25 8.13 -1.62 0.86
N GLY A 26 7.78 -2.68 0.11
CA GLY A 26 8.11 -4.06 0.45
C GLY A 26 7.13 -4.76 1.41
N CYS A 27 5.96 -4.17 1.64
CA CYS A 27 4.82 -4.82 2.31
C CYS A 27 3.76 -5.08 1.24
N SER A 28 3.51 -6.34 0.86
CA SER A 28 2.46 -6.69 -0.10
C SER A 28 1.82 -8.04 0.24
N GLY A 29 1.52 -8.24 1.54
CA GLY A 29 0.99 -9.49 2.07
C GLY A 29 2.08 -10.51 2.42
N PRO A 30 1.70 -11.78 2.75
CA PRO A 30 0.42 -12.44 2.48
C PRO A 30 -0.68 -12.27 3.54
N GLU A 31 -0.42 -11.53 4.61
CA GLU A 31 -1.36 -11.41 5.73
C GLU A 31 -2.61 -10.59 5.36
N ALA A 32 -3.73 -10.87 6.01
CA ALA A 32 -4.96 -10.09 5.83
C ALA A 32 -4.74 -8.61 6.21
N PRO A 33 -5.40 -7.66 5.54
CA PRO A 33 -5.28 -6.25 5.90
C PRO A 33 -5.80 -5.99 7.32
N VAL A 34 -5.06 -5.19 8.07
CA VAL A 34 -5.32 -4.94 9.51
C VAL A 34 -6.49 -3.96 9.73
N ASN A 35 -6.68 -3.02 8.80
CA ASN A 35 -7.74 -2.00 8.87
C ASN A 35 -8.14 -1.51 7.47
N GLY A 36 -9.01 -0.50 7.41
CA GLY A 36 -9.52 0.04 6.15
C GLY A 36 -8.45 0.72 5.29
N VAL A 37 -7.48 1.39 5.91
CA VAL A 37 -6.32 1.97 5.21
C VAL A 37 -5.41 0.89 4.65
N ASP A 38 -5.13 -0.17 5.42
CA ASP A 38 -4.33 -1.31 4.98
C ASP A 38 -5.01 -2.07 3.82
N THR A 39 -6.35 -2.12 3.83
CA THR A 39 -7.14 -2.65 2.72
C THR A 39 -6.98 -1.81 1.45
N CYS A 40 -6.91 -0.47 1.57
CA CYS A 40 -6.64 0.40 0.42
C CYS A 40 -5.24 0.13 -0.16
N CYS A 41 -4.22 -0.05 0.69
CA CYS A 41 -2.87 -0.39 0.25
C CYS A 41 -2.81 -1.74 -0.44
N MET A 42 -3.52 -2.75 0.08
CA MET A 42 -3.64 -4.06 -0.57
C MET A 42 -4.17 -3.96 -2.00
N TYR A 43 -5.25 -3.19 -2.22
CA TYR A 43 -5.79 -3.01 -3.56
C TYR A 43 -4.84 -2.24 -4.49
N HIS A 44 -4.10 -1.27 -3.96
CA HIS A 44 -3.10 -0.53 -4.72
C HIS A 44 -1.96 -1.43 -5.19
N ASP A 45 -1.42 -2.24 -4.29
CA ASP A 45 -0.36 -3.22 -4.59
C ASP A 45 -0.81 -4.23 -5.65
N ILE A 46 -2.01 -4.80 -5.50
CA ILE A 46 -2.57 -5.73 -6.48
C ILE A 46 -2.73 -5.05 -7.86
N CYS A 47 -3.21 -3.80 -7.87
CA CYS A 47 -3.33 -3.02 -9.11
C CYS A 47 -1.96 -2.79 -9.76
N TYR A 48 -0.94 -2.44 -8.98
CA TYR A 48 0.42 -2.28 -9.47
C TYR A 48 1.03 -3.59 -9.96
N GLN A 49 0.75 -4.73 -9.33
CA GLN A 49 1.19 -6.04 -9.82
C GLN A 49 0.57 -6.39 -11.18
N GLN A 50 -0.69 -6.00 -11.40
CA GLN A 50 -1.41 -6.31 -12.63
C GLN A 50 -1.09 -5.37 -13.79
N TYR A 51 -0.98 -4.06 -13.53
CA TYR A 51 -0.88 -3.03 -14.57
C TYR A 51 0.46 -2.27 -14.56
N GLY A 52 1.31 -2.53 -13.58
CA GLY A 52 2.47 -1.70 -13.27
C GLY A 52 2.07 -0.37 -12.61
N PRO A 53 3.07 0.49 -12.30
CA PRO A 53 2.81 1.81 -11.76
C PRO A 53 1.94 2.61 -12.75
N SER A 54 0.73 3.00 -12.38
CA SER A 54 -0.17 3.65 -13.31
C SER A 54 -1.03 4.71 -12.64
N CYS A 55 -1.34 5.76 -13.41
CA CYS A 55 -2.23 6.83 -12.98
C CYS A 55 -3.63 6.34 -12.59
N PHE A 56 -4.06 5.22 -13.18
CA PHE A 56 -5.31 4.56 -12.85
C PHE A 56 -5.27 3.99 -11.42
N CYS A 57 -4.25 3.20 -11.10
CA CYS A 57 -4.08 2.62 -9.77
C CYS A 57 -3.94 3.71 -8.69
N ASP A 58 -3.17 4.77 -8.97
CA ASP A 58 -2.97 5.87 -8.02
C ASP A 58 -4.27 6.64 -7.73
N ARG A 59 -5.11 6.87 -8.75
CA ARG A 59 -6.43 7.50 -8.56
C ARG A 59 -7.34 6.64 -7.71
N ALA A 60 -7.48 5.36 -8.06
CA ALA A 60 -8.32 4.44 -7.30
C ALA A 60 -7.87 4.33 -5.83
N PHE A 61 -6.56 4.34 -5.59
CA PHE A 61 -6.00 4.33 -4.25
C PHE A 61 -6.32 5.62 -3.48
N MET A 62 -6.14 6.79 -4.10
CA MET A 62 -6.50 8.05 -3.45
C MET A 62 -8.00 8.15 -3.12
N ASP A 63 -8.88 7.68 -4.00
CA ASP A 63 -10.33 7.66 -3.75
C ASP A 63 -10.66 6.77 -2.54
N CYS A 64 -10.01 5.60 -2.44
CA CYS A 64 -10.13 4.71 -1.28
C CYS A 64 -9.66 5.39 0.01
N LEU A 65 -8.47 6.01 0.00
CA LEU A 65 -7.91 6.71 1.17
C LEU A 65 -8.77 7.88 1.61
N GLN A 66 -9.33 8.65 0.67
CA GLN A 66 -10.16 9.82 0.98
C GLN A 66 -11.36 9.43 1.85
N ALA A 67 -11.98 8.28 1.58
CA ALA A 67 -13.08 7.75 2.39
C ALA A 67 -12.66 7.28 3.79
N LYS A 68 -11.35 7.10 4.05
CA LYS A 68 -10.78 6.69 5.33
C LYS A 68 -10.23 7.84 6.15
N ILE A 69 -10.15 9.05 5.60
CA ILE A 69 -9.64 10.22 6.33
C ILE A 69 -10.59 10.59 7.46
N ASN A 70 -10.07 10.56 8.69
CA ASN A 70 -10.75 11.01 9.89
C ASN A 70 -9.72 11.52 10.91
N PRO A 71 -9.71 12.84 11.22
CA PRO A 71 -8.68 13.43 12.09
C PRO A 71 -8.73 12.91 13.54
N TYR A 72 -9.88 12.42 13.98
CA TYR A 72 -10.10 11.95 15.35
C TYR A 72 -9.56 10.54 15.59
N THR A 73 -9.28 9.78 14.53
CA THR A 73 -8.79 8.38 14.63
C THR A 73 -7.33 8.28 14.20
N LEU A 74 -6.59 7.33 14.77
CA LEU A 74 -5.21 7.07 14.35
C LEU A 74 -5.16 6.60 12.89
N GLU A 75 -6.03 5.66 12.51
CA GLU A 75 -6.18 5.17 11.14
C GLU A 75 -6.44 6.32 10.16
N GLY A 76 -7.38 7.22 10.48
CA GLY A 76 -7.71 8.33 9.59
C GLY A 76 -6.61 9.39 9.48
N ARG A 77 -5.77 9.56 10.51
CA ARG A 77 -4.54 10.37 10.38
C ARG A 77 -3.52 9.70 9.47
N HIS A 78 -3.34 8.38 9.57
CA HIS A 78 -2.50 7.64 8.63
C HIS A 78 -3.03 7.76 7.19
N ALA A 79 -4.34 7.61 6.99
CA ALA A 79 -4.99 7.82 5.69
C ALA A 79 -4.65 9.21 5.11
N SER A 80 -4.72 10.26 5.94
CA SER A 80 -4.38 11.63 5.54
C SER A 80 -2.91 11.78 5.16
N THR A 81 -1.98 11.22 5.93
CA THR A 81 -0.55 11.25 5.60
C THR A 81 -0.26 10.56 4.28
N ILE A 82 -0.79 9.35 4.09
CA ILE A 82 -0.61 8.58 2.85
C ILE A 82 -1.26 9.30 1.66
N TYR A 83 -2.47 9.83 1.83
CA TYR A 83 -3.17 10.58 0.78
C TYR A 83 -2.36 11.79 0.31
N ASN A 84 -1.75 12.54 1.24
CA ASN A 84 -0.90 13.66 0.88
C ASN A 84 0.38 13.23 0.16
N TYR A 85 1.01 12.12 0.57
CA TYR A 85 2.12 11.53 -0.17
C TYR A 85 1.72 11.12 -1.59
N MET A 86 0.58 10.43 -1.74
CA MET A 86 0.08 9.98 -3.03
C MET A 86 -0.29 11.13 -3.96
N LYS A 87 -0.76 12.27 -3.42
CA LYS A 87 -0.93 13.49 -4.22
C LYS A 87 0.36 13.92 -4.90
N PHE A 88 1.51 13.84 -4.22
CA PHE A 88 2.80 14.16 -4.82
C PHE A 88 3.25 13.06 -5.80
N GLN A 89 3.12 11.78 -5.43
CA GLN A 89 3.49 10.67 -6.32
C GLN A 89 2.67 10.67 -7.63
N GLN A 90 1.37 10.90 -7.53
CA GLN A 90 0.46 10.96 -8.67
C GLN A 90 0.89 12.01 -9.70
N LEU A 91 1.48 13.14 -9.27
CA LEU A 91 2.01 14.13 -10.22
C LEU A 91 3.05 13.50 -11.14
N PHE A 92 3.90 12.61 -10.63
CA PHE A 92 4.88 11.89 -11.45
C PHE A 92 4.23 10.77 -12.28
N THR A 93 3.34 9.96 -11.70
CA THR A 93 2.74 8.82 -12.40
C THR A 93 1.71 9.24 -13.47
N CYS A 94 1.06 10.40 -13.31
CA CYS A 94 -0.01 10.86 -14.20
C CYS A 94 0.42 11.95 -15.19
N LEU A 95 1.41 12.80 -14.87
CA LEU A 95 1.81 13.91 -15.75
C LEU A 95 3.03 13.59 -16.60
N PHE A 96 3.91 12.71 -16.15
CA PHE A 96 5.21 12.45 -16.79
C PHE A 96 5.34 11.02 -17.37
N ARG A 97 4.22 10.31 -17.58
CA ARG A 97 4.18 8.96 -18.15
C ARG A 97 3.21 8.87 -19.32
#